data_AF-G4THH0-F1
#
_entry.id   AF-G4THH0-F1
#
_cell.length_a   1.000
_cell.length_b   1.000
_cell.length_c   1.000
_cell.angle_alpha   90.00
_cell.angle_beta   90.00
_cell.angle_gamma   90.00
#
_symmetry.space_group_name_H-M   'P 1'
#
loop_
_entity.id
_entity.type
_entity.pdbx_description
1 polymer ?
#
loop_
_entity_poly.entity_id
_entity_poly.type
_entity_poly.pdbx_seq_one_letter_code
_entity_poly.pdbx_strand_id
1 'polypeptide(L)'
;MSSPKIKLTNRVPAPRERAEIQRVIKRDEEELARLIKDLELVEKQITTQGEIIHNYKEALTMADSMRRVTERARKTMAGNGNILAVHSANTSVRVSCDETSYQKYEDIYKEINAIRKIAIEEAQKATNKIAQLDASIRGTKRDLESEESLLEVYEFSKQDISVMIARLQEGIAIKKNLASARRIVPVEVWEYIFLLCVSEEEALFGDNQRNGRPPFTALKLSGVCRQWRDIVTGQPKLWQCIAIPHHDKISTGQRGRISYYRAQCSPLLPKVYTYTHNVLVGSFTVDLVDFMLDTFSKYSELDLLARPFSVMRGPNHMQVLERLVPRTDVLKLTGYCEWRRPCPAANLDFLQNTKHLIVIGQNMDLRGISNSAENLTLTSLNLTEVAMQTEIFPGWLQPLKKLRYVEMFKVTFTPAAVVDTIEMPAMEHLLCDFSIYSFISRSMNAPRLKQLDLITANIEELHAHDWDTKLGTNFHKKCSDPHHSPHVNTNTRV
;
A
#
# COMPACT_ATOMS: atom_id res chain seq x y z
N MET A 1 -13.44 35.02 16.26
CA MET A 1 -14.69 34.37 15.80
C MET A 1 -14.38 32.95 15.37
N SER A 2 -14.89 31.94 16.07
CA SER A 2 -14.75 30.54 15.67
C SER A 2 -15.48 30.30 14.35
N SER A 3 -14.78 29.86 13.30
CA SER A 3 -15.45 29.41 12.08
C SER A 3 -16.49 28.35 12.46
N PRO A 4 -17.73 28.44 11.95
CA PRO A 4 -18.74 27.43 12.23
C PRO A 4 -18.16 26.06 11.85
N LYS A 5 -18.12 25.13 12.82
CA LYS A 5 -17.73 23.74 12.55
C LYS A 5 -18.73 23.19 11.55
N ILE A 6 -18.34 23.12 10.28
CA ILE A 6 -19.14 22.49 9.24
C ILE A 6 -19.24 21.02 9.64
N LYS A 7 -20.40 20.60 10.18
CA LYS A 7 -20.67 19.18 10.35
C LYS A 7 -20.70 18.56 8.96
N LEU A 8 -19.72 17.71 8.68
CA LEU A 8 -19.67 16.93 7.44
C LEU A 8 -20.89 16.00 7.42
N THR A 9 -21.94 16.41 6.74
CA THR A 9 -23.07 15.52 6.45
C THR A 9 -22.68 14.60 5.29
N ASN A 10 -23.04 13.32 5.36
CA ASN A 10 -22.85 12.35 4.28
C ASN A 10 -23.76 12.59 3.05
N ARG A 11 -24.54 13.68 3.05
CA ARG A 11 -25.41 14.06 1.94
C ARG A 11 -24.56 14.46 0.72
N VAL A 12 -24.92 13.92 -0.44
CA VAL A 12 -24.36 14.33 -1.73
C VAL A 12 -24.82 15.77 -2.03
N PRO A 13 -23.89 16.73 -2.23
CA PRO A 13 -24.30 18.10 -2.55
C PRO A 13 -25.02 18.16 -3.91
N ALA A 14 -26.11 18.92 -3.98
CA ALA A 14 -26.84 19.16 -5.21
C ALA A 14 -25.94 19.84 -6.26
N PRO A 15 -26.22 19.74 -7.58
CA PRO A 15 -25.42 20.40 -8.62
C PRO A 15 -25.16 21.89 -8.35
N ARG A 16 -26.17 22.62 -7.86
CA ARG A 16 -26.04 24.04 -7.48
C ARG A 16 -25.11 24.26 -6.28
N GLU A 17 -25.24 23.43 -5.25
CA GLU A 17 -24.36 23.47 -4.07
C GLU A 17 -22.91 23.16 -4.46
N ARG A 18 -22.68 22.23 -5.40
CA ARG A 18 -21.34 21.92 -5.92
C ARG A 18 -20.73 23.10 -6.68
N ALA A 19 -21.50 23.75 -7.55
CA ALA A 19 -21.05 24.95 -8.25
C ALA A 19 -20.68 26.07 -7.28
N GLU A 20 -21.42 26.22 -6.17
CA GLU A 20 -21.07 27.14 -5.09
C GLU A 20 -19.78 26.72 -4.37
N ILE A 21 -19.66 25.45 -3.97
CA ILE A 21 -18.45 24.93 -3.31
C ILE A 21 -17.22 25.15 -4.19
N GLN A 22 -17.31 24.90 -5.50
CA GLN A 22 -16.22 25.14 -6.45
C GLN A 22 -15.88 26.63 -6.59
N ARG A 23 -16.88 27.52 -6.60
CA ARG A 23 -16.64 28.97 -6.58
C ARG A 23 -15.93 29.42 -5.30
N VAL A 24 -16.31 28.87 -4.14
CA VAL A 24 -15.64 29.16 -2.87
C VAL A 24 -14.22 28.62 -2.86
N ILE A 25 -13.99 27.39 -3.34
CA ILE A 25 -12.63 26.81 -3.47
C ILE A 25 -11.75 27.74 -4.31
N LYS A 26 -12.23 28.18 -5.47
CA LYS A 26 -11.45 29.07 -6.34
C LYS A 26 -11.10 30.40 -5.65
N ARG A 27 -12.05 30.99 -4.91
CA ARG A 27 -11.81 32.22 -4.14
C ARG A 27 -10.76 32.01 -3.05
N ASP A 28 -10.87 30.92 -2.29
CA ASP A 28 -9.91 30.58 -1.24
C ASP A 28 -8.52 30.29 -1.83
N GLU A 29 -8.43 29.68 -3.02
CA GLU A 29 -7.16 29.46 -3.73
C GLU A 29 -6.52 30.78 -4.20
N GLU A 30 -7.33 31.74 -4.67
CA GLU A 30 -6.86 33.09 -5.01
C GLU A 30 -6.37 33.86 -3.78
N GLU A 31 -7.07 33.75 -2.64
CA GLU A 31 -6.65 34.35 -1.37
C GLU A 31 -5.37 33.70 -0.83
N LEU A 32 -5.25 32.38 -0.92
CA LEU A 32 -4.06 31.64 -0.55
C LEU A 32 -2.84 32.10 -1.36
N ALA A 33 -3.00 32.29 -2.67
CA ALA A 33 -1.94 32.79 -3.54
C ALA A 33 -1.49 34.21 -3.15
N ARG A 34 -2.43 35.08 -2.74
CA ARG A 34 -2.10 36.42 -2.23
C ARG A 34 -1.32 36.34 -0.92
N LEU A 35 -1.78 35.55 0.05
CA LEU A 35 -1.11 35.40 1.34
C LEU A 35 0.31 34.83 1.22
N ILE A 36 0.54 33.90 0.29
CA ILE A 36 1.88 33.37 0.00
C ILE A 36 2.79 34.50 -0.50
N LYS A 37 2.30 35.36 -1.41
CA LYS A 37 3.07 36.52 -1.89
C LYS A 37 3.35 37.54 -0.78
N ASP A 38 2.38 37.76 0.10
CA ASP A 38 2.55 38.67 1.25
C ASP A 38 3.57 38.10 2.24
N LEU A 39 3.58 36.78 2.46
CA LEU A 39 4.59 36.10 3.26
C LEU A 39 6.00 36.30 2.68
N GLU A 40 6.17 36.08 1.38
CA GLU A 40 7.45 36.31 0.68
C GLU A 40 7.93 37.76 0.82
N LEU A 41 7.01 38.73 0.76
CA LEU A 41 7.33 40.15 0.95
C LEU A 41 7.82 40.42 2.38
N VAL A 42 7.13 39.89 3.38
CA VAL A 42 7.52 40.04 4.80
C VAL A 42 8.87 39.36 5.07
N GLU A 43 9.13 38.19 4.49
CA GLU A 43 10.44 37.52 4.62
C GLU A 43 11.59 38.33 4.00
N LYS A 44 11.34 39.00 2.88
CA LYS A 44 12.29 39.94 2.30
C LYS A 44 12.54 41.14 3.23
N GLN A 45 11.50 41.69 3.83
CA GLN A 45 11.60 42.78 4.80
C GLN A 45 12.40 42.37 6.04
N ILE A 46 12.15 41.18 6.60
CA ILE A 46 12.91 40.60 7.73
C ILE A 46 14.40 40.53 7.39
N THR A 47 14.73 40.10 6.18
CA THR A 47 16.13 39.96 5.75
C THR A 47 16.82 41.33 5.63
N THR A 48 16.19 42.29 4.93
CA THR A 48 16.71 43.66 4.82
C THR A 48 16.85 44.33 6.19
N GLN A 49 15.88 44.11 7.09
CA GLN A 49 15.91 44.64 8.44
C GLN A 49 17.05 44.02 9.27
N GLY A 50 17.29 42.72 9.12
CA GLY A 50 18.42 42.02 9.74
C GLY A 50 19.78 42.58 9.31
N GLU A 51 19.93 42.94 8.03
CA GLU A 51 21.15 43.60 7.52
C GLU A 51 21.35 44.99 8.14
N ILE A 52 20.29 45.78 8.28
CA ILE A 52 20.35 47.11 8.93
C ILE A 52 20.78 46.98 10.39
N ILE A 53 20.16 46.07 11.15
CA ILE A 53 20.50 45.77 12.55
C ILE A 53 21.98 45.34 12.67
N HIS A 54 22.45 44.51 11.74
CA HIS A 54 23.85 44.08 11.71
C HIS A 54 24.81 45.28 11.54
N ASN A 55 24.54 46.17 10.59
CA ASN A 55 25.35 47.38 10.37
C ASN A 55 25.38 48.30 11.61
N TYR A 56 24.25 48.45 12.32
CA TYR A 56 24.19 49.20 13.58
C TYR A 56 25.05 48.56 14.68
N LYS A 57 25.05 47.22 14.80
CA LYS A 57 25.88 46.48 15.75
C LYS A 57 27.38 46.64 15.44
N GLU A 58 27.77 46.63 14.17
CA GLU A 58 29.14 46.91 13.75
C GLU A 58 29.56 48.34 14.07
N ALA A 59 28.71 49.32 13.76
CA ALA A 59 28.95 50.73 14.05
C ALA A 59 29.13 50.99 15.55
N LEU A 60 28.31 50.37 16.41
CA LEU A 60 28.48 50.41 17.86
C LEU A 60 29.83 49.84 18.30
N THR A 61 30.21 48.68 17.76
CA THR A 61 31.49 48.02 18.07
C THR A 61 32.69 48.90 17.69
N MET A 62 32.62 49.57 16.54
CA MET A 62 33.64 50.51 16.08
C MET A 62 33.69 51.75 16.99
N ALA A 63 32.54 52.35 17.30
CA ALA A 63 32.46 53.53 18.16
C ALA A 63 32.99 53.25 19.58
N ASP A 64 32.67 52.10 20.17
CA ASP A 64 33.20 51.66 21.46
C ASP A 64 34.71 51.42 21.42
N SER A 65 35.23 50.89 20.31
CA SER A 65 36.67 50.69 20.12
C SER A 65 37.41 52.02 20.01
N MET A 66 36.87 52.96 19.22
CA MET A 66 37.39 54.33 19.12
C MET A 66 37.38 55.02 20.49
N ARG A 67 36.26 54.92 21.22
CA ARG A 67 36.12 55.47 22.58
C ARG A 67 37.19 54.91 23.52
N ARG A 68 37.41 53.60 23.51
CA ARG A 68 38.45 52.94 24.34
C ARG A 68 39.85 53.43 24.01
N VAL A 69 40.17 53.60 22.73
CA VAL A 69 41.48 54.14 22.29
C VAL A 69 41.64 55.59 22.76
N THR A 70 40.63 56.44 22.57
CA THR A 70 40.66 57.84 23.03
C THR A 70 40.79 57.95 24.55
N GLU A 71 40.10 57.07 25.31
CA GLU A 71 40.21 57.02 26.77
C GLU A 71 41.61 56.61 27.23
N ARG A 72 42.26 55.65 26.55
CA ARG A 72 43.67 55.31 26.83
C ARG A 72 44.58 56.50 26.54
N ALA A 73 44.43 57.15 25.38
CA ALA A 73 45.23 58.31 25.01
C ALA A 73 45.08 59.44 26.05
N ARG A 74 43.84 59.73 26.49
CA ARG A 74 43.55 60.68 27.56
C ARG A 74 44.27 60.34 28.86
N LYS A 75 44.23 59.06 29.29
CA LYS A 75 44.93 58.59 30.50
C LYS A 75 46.44 58.73 30.40
N THR A 76 47.02 58.38 29.25
CA THR A 76 48.46 58.55 29.01
C THR A 76 48.87 60.02 29.05
N MET A 77 48.11 60.90 28.40
CA MET A 77 48.36 62.35 28.43
C MET A 77 48.25 62.93 29.86
N ALA A 78 47.25 62.50 30.63
CA ALA A 78 47.10 62.89 32.03
C ALA A 78 48.27 62.37 32.90
N GLY A 79 48.70 61.12 32.70
CA GLY A 79 49.85 60.53 33.37
C GLY A 79 51.15 61.29 33.07
N ASN A 80 51.40 61.60 31.80
CA ASN A 80 52.54 62.42 31.38
C ASN A 80 52.49 63.82 32.00
N GLY A 81 51.31 64.44 32.04
CA GLY A 81 51.10 65.74 32.69
C GLY A 81 51.44 65.71 34.19
N ASN A 82 51.09 64.62 34.89
CA ASN A 82 51.43 64.44 36.30
C ASN A 82 52.95 64.23 36.52
N ILE A 83 53.60 63.42 35.68
CA ILE A 83 55.07 63.22 35.73
C ILE A 83 55.80 64.55 35.56
N LEU A 84 55.38 65.36 34.58
CA LEU A 84 55.96 66.69 34.33
C LEU A 84 55.73 67.64 35.52
N ALA A 85 54.58 67.57 36.19
CA ALA A 85 54.29 68.37 37.37
C ALA A 85 55.14 67.99 38.60
N VAL A 86 55.45 66.70 38.77
CA VAL A 86 56.35 66.23 39.84
C VAL A 86 57.79 66.68 39.58
N HIS A 87 58.26 66.58 38.34
CA HIS A 87 59.59 67.06 37.97
C HIS A 87 59.75 68.57 38.12
N SER A 88 58.71 69.37 37.84
CA SER A 88 58.75 70.83 38.06
C SER A 88 58.78 71.21 39.54
N ALA A 89 58.26 70.35 40.43
CA ALA A 89 58.25 70.59 41.88
C ALA A 89 59.57 70.16 42.55
N ASN A 90 60.18 69.05 42.10
CA ASN A 90 61.40 68.49 42.70
C ASN A 90 62.70 69.14 42.20
N THR A 91 62.65 69.95 41.15
CA THR A 91 63.84 70.67 40.65
C THR A 91 64.11 72.01 41.34
N SER A 92 63.37 72.34 42.41
CA SER A 92 63.68 73.48 43.28
C SER A 92 64.95 73.29 44.14
N VAL A 93 65.85 72.38 43.76
CA VAL A 93 67.12 72.11 44.45
C VAL A 93 68.08 73.26 44.18
N ARG A 94 68.57 73.85 45.28
CA ARG A 94 69.58 74.91 45.33
C ARG A 94 70.80 74.56 44.46
N VAL A 95 70.88 75.13 43.26
CA VAL A 95 72.08 75.08 42.42
C VAL A 95 73.04 76.16 42.93
N SER A 96 74.25 75.77 43.32
CA SER A 96 75.32 76.71 43.67
C SER A 96 75.84 77.43 42.43
N CYS A 97 76.16 78.70 42.60
CA CYS A 97 76.54 79.71 41.62
C CYS A 97 77.49 79.26 40.49
N ASP A 98 76.91 78.79 39.38
CA ASP A 98 77.46 78.97 38.03
C ASP A 98 76.33 79.47 37.12
N GLU A 99 76.46 80.70 36.63
CA GLU A 99 75.44 81.51 35.96
C GLU A 99 74.95 80.87 34.64
N THR A 100 75.80 80.05 34.02
CA THR A 100 75.47 79.30 32.79
C THR A 100 74.53 78.11 33.02
N SER A 101 74.48 77.57 34.24
CA SER A 101 73.63 76.44 34.61
C SER A 101 72.19 76.86 34.95
N TYR A 102 72.00 78.09 35.44
CA TYR A 102 70.68 78.62 35.77
C TYR A 102 69.85 78.97 34.53
N GLN A 103 70.47 79.52 33.48
CA GLN A 103 69.76 79.85 32.25
C GLN A 103 69.25 78.60 31.53
N LYS A 104 70.09 77.54 31.43
CA LYS A 104 69.68 76.23 30.91
C LYS A 104 68.52 75.64 31.71
N TYR A 105 68.52 75.81 33.03
CA TYR A 105 67.44 75.36 33.89
C TYR A 105 66.12 76.11 33.60
N GLU A 106 66.17 77.43 33.45
CA GLU A 106 65.00 78.25 33.15
C GLU A 106 64.39 77.89 31.79
N ASP A 107 65.23 77.63 30.78
CA ASP A 107 64.79 77.19 29.45
C ASP A 107 64.12 75.82 29.49
N ILE A 108 64.72 74.85 30.20
CA ILE A 108 64.13 73.52 30.42
C ILE A 108 62.79 73.64 31.16
N TYR A 109 62.69 74.53 32.16
CA TYR A 109 61.45 74.75 32.91
C TYR A 109 60.34 75.37 32.05
N LYS A 110 60.67 76.34 31.18
CA LYS A 110 59.73 76.93 30.21
C LYS A 110 59.26 75.88 29.21
N GLU A 111 60.17 75.04 28.71
CA GLU A 111 59.85 73.94 27.80
C GLU A 111 58.93 72.89 28.48
N ILE A 112 59.23 72.47 29.71
CA ILE A 112 58.39 71.56 30.50
C ILE A 112 56.98 72.12 30.69
N ASN A 113 56.85 73.42 30.99
CA ASN A 113 55.54 74.05 31.15
C ASN A 113 54.77 74.18 29.83
N ALA A 114 55.46 74.45 28.72
CA ALA A 114 54.84 74.45 27.39
C ALA A 114 54.32 73.06 27.02
N ILE A 115 55.12 72.01 27.22
CA ILE A 115 54.71 70.61 26.99
C ILE A 115 53.54 70.22 27.89
N ARG A 116 53.56 70.64 29.16
CA ARG A 116 52.45 70.41 30.10
C ARG A 116 51.16 71.06 29.63
N LYS A 117 51.22 72.31 29.15
CA LYS A 117 50.04 73.02 28.63
C LYS A 117 49.46 72.29 27.42
N ILE A 118 50.31 71.86 26.48
CA ILE A 118 49.89 71.06 25.32
C ILE A 118 49.23 69.75 25.77
N ALA A 119 49.82 69.05 26.74
CA ALA A 119 49.27 67.80 27.26
C ALA A 119 47.89 67.98 27.91
N ILE A 120 47.66 69.10 28.62
CA ILE A 120 46.35 69.44 29.21
C ILE A 120 45.33 69.73 28.10
N GLU A 121 45.70 70.51 27.10
CA GLU A 121 44.82 70.84 25.96
C GLU A 121 44.44 69.58 25.17
N GLU A 122 45.40 68.70 24.89
CA GLU A 122 45.14 67.42 24.22
C GLU A 122 44.27 66.48 25.08
N ALA A 123 44.48 66.43 26.40
CA ALA A 123 43.62 65.68 27.30
C ALA A 123 42.18 66.24 27.33
N GLN A 124 42.01 67.56 27.24
CA GLN A 124 40.69 68.19 27.15
C GLN A 124 40.01 67.89 25.81
N LYS A 125 40.75 67.95 24.69
CA LYS A 125 40.24 67.53 23.37
C LYS A 125 39.79 66.08 23.39
N ALA A 126 40.59 65.19 23.98
CA ALA A 126 40.24 63.78 24.14
C ALA A 126 38.97 63.60 24.99
N THR A 127 38.82 64.36 26.07
CA THR A 127 37.61 64.36 26.93
C THR A 127 36.36 64.77 26.14
N ASN A 128 36.44 65.85 25.37
CA ASN A 128 35.34 66.30 24.52
C ASN A 128 35.00 65.26 23.46
N LYS A 129 36.01 64.60 22.86
CA LYS A 129 35.81 63.55 21.86
C LYS A 129 35.15 62.31 22.47
N ILE A 130 35.50 61.93 23.69
CA ILE A 130 34.84 60.84 24.42
C ILE A 130 33.37 61.19 24.66
N ALA A 131 33.06 62.40 25.12
CA ALA A 131 31.68 62.82 25.33
C ALA A 131 30.85 62.80 24.02
N GLN A 132 31.45 63.19 22.89
CA GLN A 132 30.84 63.08 21.56
C GLN A 132 30.60 61.61 21.17
N LEU A 133 31.59 60.73 21.36
CA LEU A 133 31.45 59.31 21.07
C LEU A 133 30.37 58.67 21.96
N ASP A 134 30.32 59.02 23.25
CA ASP A 134 29.29 58.55 24.18
C ASP A 134 27.88 59.01 23.75
N ALA A 135 27.73 60.24 23.27
CA ALA A 135 26.48 60.71 22.71
C ALA A 135 26.10 59.96 21.43
N SER A 136 27.05 59.72 20.53
CA SER A 136 26.85 58.94 19.30
C SER A 136 26.43 57.51 19.62
N ILE A 137 27.14 56.82 20.52
CA ILE A 137 26.82 55.45 20.95
C ILE A 137 25.39 55.37 21.50
N ARG A 138 24.98 56.35 22.34
CA ARG A 138 23.59 56.40 22.83
C ARG A 138 22.56 56.66 21.73
N GLY A 139 22.91 57.43 20.70
CA GLY A 139 22.07 57.62 19.51
C GLY A 139 21.89 56.30 18.77
N THR A 140 23.00 55.73 18.32
CA THR A 140 23.05 54.47 17.57
C THR A 140 22.40 53.32 18.31
N LYS A 141 22.49 53.27 19.65
CA LYS A 141 21.82 52.24 20.45
C LYS A 141 20.29 52.39 20.45
N ARG A 142 19.76 53.61 20.51
CA ARG A 142 18.31 53.85 20.42
C ARG A 142 17.78 53.50 19.04
N ASP A 143 18.53 53.86 18.00
CA ASP A 143 18.18 53.49 16.63
C ASP A 143 18.16 51.96 16.49
N LEU A 144 19.20 51.26 16.98
CA LEU A 144 19.24 49.80 17.01
C LEU A 144 18.03 49.19 17.73
N GLU A 145 17.67 49.68 18.92
CA GLU A 145 16.49 49.20 19.67
C GLU A 145 15.19 49.42 18.87
N SER A 146 15.07 50.52 18.13
CA SER A 146 13.92 50.80 17.28
C SER A 146 13.85 49.85 16.06
N GLU A 147 15.00 49.55 15.45
CA GLU A 147 15.09 48.63 14.32
C GLU A 147 14.85 47.17 14.77
N GLU A 148 15.33 46.77 15.95
CA GLU A 148 15.03 45.47 16.57
C GLU A 148 13.53 45.32 16.86
N SER A 149 12.88 46.39 17.38
CA SER A 149 11.43 46.40 17.59
C SER A 149 10.65 46.24 16.27
N LEU A 150 11.12 46.85 15.18
CA LEU A 150 10.51 46.70 13.86
C LEU A 150 10.67 45.28 13.30
N LEU A 151 11.83 44.64 13.52
CA LEU A 151 12.05 43.25 13.16
C LEU A 151 11.06 42.31 13.87
N GLU A 152 10.86 42.51 15.18
CA GLU A 152 9.89 41.72 15.96
C GLU A 152 8.47 41.83 15.38
N VAL A 153 8.07 43.02 14.93
CA VAL A 153 6.76 43.23 14.26
C VAL A 153 6.66 42.43 12.96
N TYR A 154 7.71 42.41 12.14
CA TYR A 154 7.72 41.61 10.91
C TYR A 154 7.69 40.10 11.20
N GLU A 155 8.43 39.63 12.20
CA GLU A 155 8.39 38.21 12.62
C GLU A 155 7.00 37.79 13.10
N PHE A 156 6.34 38.65 13.88
CA PHE A 156 4.95 38.43 14.30
C PHE A 156 4.00 38.36 13.10
N SER A 157 4.12 39.30 12.16
CA SER A 157 3.31 39.30 10.93
C SER A 157 3.55 38.04 10.08
N LYS A 158 4.80 37.55 9.99
CA LYS A 158 5.14 36.31 9.30
C LYS A 158 4.43 35.11 9.93
N GLN A 159 4.43 35.04 11.26
CA GLN A 159 3.76 33.96 11.99
C GLN A 159 2.24 33.97 11.76
N ASP A 160 1.61 35.15 11.84
CA ASP A 160 0.19 35.32 11.61
C ASP A 160 -0.23 34.90 10.19
N ILE A 161 0.49 35.38 9.16
CA ILE A 161 0.22 35.00 7.76
C ILE A 161 0.38 33.48 7.58
N SER A 162 1.41 32.88 8.18
CA SER A 162 1.64 31.42 8.11
C SER A 162 0.48 30.62 8.72
N VAL A 163 -0.07 31.08 9.85
CA VAL A 163 -1.25 30.46 10.48
C VAL A 163 -2.47 30.59 9.59
N MET A 164 -2.67 31.75 8.96
CA MET A 164 -3.78 31.97 8.02
C MET A 164 -3.67 31.06 6.79
N ILE A 165 -2.47 30.93 6.21
CA ILE A 165 -2.18 30.02 5.09
C ILE A 165 -2.54 28.57 5.47
N ALA A 166 -2.07 28.07 6.61
CA ALA A 166 -2.34 26.70 7.06
C ALA A 166 -3.85 26.44 7.23
N ARG A 167 -4.56 27.38 7.86
CA ARG A 167 -6.02 27.29 8.05
C ARG A 167 -6.78 27.31 6.72
N LEU A 168 -6.34 28.13 5.77
CA LEU A 168 -6.98 28.24 4.46
C LEU A 168 -6.74 26.97 3.63
N GLN A 169 -5.53 26.40 3.67
CA GLN A 169 -5.21 25.11 3.05
C GLN A 169 -6.08 23.96 3.60
N GLU A 170 -6.23 23.87 4.93
CA GLU A 170 -7.13 22.90 5.55
C GLU A 170 -8.58 23.12 5.08
N GLY A 171 -9.02 24.37 5.06
CA GLY A 171 -10.34 24.77 4.58
C GLY A 171 -10.58 24.38 3.11
N ILE A 172 -9.59 24.55 2.23
CA ILE A 172 -9.66 24.15 0.82
C ILE A 172 -9.74 22.62 0.72
N ALA A 173 -8.92 21.89 1.48
CA ALA A 173 -8.91 20.42 1.47
C ALA A 173 -10.27 19.84 1.87
N ILE A 174 -10.92 20.39 2.91
CA ILE A 174 -12.27 19.99 3.33
C ILE A 174 -13.30 20.24 2.21
N LYS A 175 -13.25 21.41 1.56
CA LYS A 175 -14.17 21.76 0.46
C LYS A 175 -13.95 20.89 -0.78
N LYS A 176 -12.69 20.62 -1.15
CA LYS A 176 -12.34 19.68 -2.24
C LYS A 176 -12.85 18.26 -1.94
N ASN A 177 -12.73 17.81 -0.70
CA ASN A 177 -13.30 16.53 -0.27
C ASN A 177 -14.84 16.49 -0.36
N LEU A 178 -15.53 17.60 -0.06
CA LEU A 178 -16.97 17.73 -0.24
C LEU A 178 -17.40 17.70 -1.72
N ALA A 179 -16.58 18.28 -2.60
CA ALA A 179 -16.80 18.28 -4.05
C ALA A 179 -16.26 17.03 -4.77
N SER A 180 -15.63 16.10 -4.05
CA SER A 180 -14.96 14.93 -4.64
C SER A 180 -15.97 14.01 -5.35
N ALA A 181 -15.59 13.54 -6.54
CA ALA A 181 -16.32 12.52 -7.31
C ALA A 181 -16.71 11.30 -6.46
N ARG A 182 -15.88 10.94 -5.47
CA ARG A 182 -16.14 9.80 -4.57
C ARG A 182 -17.48 9.89 -3.83
N ARG A 183 -17.90 11.11 -3.48
CA ARG A 183 -19.18 11.37 -2.80
C ARG A 183 -20.34 11.56 -3.77
N ILE A 184 -20.06 11.71 -5.07
CA ILE A 184 -21.07 11.99 -6.10
C ILE A 184 -21.61 10.68 -6.67
N VAL A 185 -20.76 9.67 -6.79
CA VAL A 185 -21.14 8.36 -7.33
C VAL A 185 -22.19 7.72 -6.40
N PRO A 186 -23.38 7.38 -6.93
CA PRO A 186 -24.43 6.69 -6.16
C PRO A 186 -23.92 5.37 -5.59
N VAL A 187 -24.52 4.93 -4.48
CA VAL A 187 -24.11 3.70 -3.79
C VAL A 187 -24.24 2.48 -4.69
N GLU A 188 -25.25 2.45 -5.56
CA GLU A 188 -25.53 1.37 -6.50
C GLU A 188 -24.42 1.24 -7.55
N VAL A 189 -23.86 2.38 -7.99
CA VAL A 189 -22.74 2.40 -8.94
C VAL A 189 -21.46 1.93 -8.25
N TRP A 190 -21.23 2.33 -6.99
CA TRP A 190 -20.12 1.81 -6.19
C TRP A 190 -20.23 0.31 -5.94
N GLU A 191 -21.42 -0.18 -5.58
CA GLU A 191 -21.70 -1.62 -5.44
C GLU A 191 -21.35 -2.36 -6.73
N TYR A 192 -21.80 -1.87 -7.88
CA TYR A 192 -21.52 -2.48 -9.17
C TYR A 192 -20.01 -2.52 -9.48
N ILE A 193 -19.29 -1.41 -9.24
CA ILE A 193 -17.83 -1.36 -9.39
C ILE A 193 -17.16 -2.38 -8.46
N PHE A 194 -17.57 -2.46 -7.19
CA PHE A 194 -17.00 -3.41 -6.25
C PHE A 194 -17.27 -4.87 -6.64
N LEU A 195 -18.46 -5.16 -7.19
CA LEU A 195 -18.80 -6.49 -7.69
C LEU A 195 -17.92 -6.90 -8.87
N LEU A 196 -17.67 -5.97 -9.81
CA LEU A 196 -16.73 -6.19 -10.91
C LEU A 196 -15.33 -6.47 -10.38
N CYS A 197 -14.81 -5.65 -9.46
CA CYS A 197 -13.49 -5.87 -8.87
C CYS A 197 -13.38 -7.24 -8.17
N VAL A 198 -14.40 -7.65 -7.41
CA VAL A 198 -14.44 -8.97 -6.77
C VAL A 198 -14.43 -10.07 -7.83
N SER A 199 -15.24 -9.93 -8.87
CA SER A 199 -15.36 -10.95 -9.92
C SER A 199 -14.08 -11.09 -10.76
N GLU A 200 -13.45 -9.97 -11.12
CA GLU A 200 -12.17 -9.96 -11.84
C GLU A 200 -11.04 -10.56 -11.01
N GLU A 201 -10.86 -10.13 -9.75
CA GLU A 201 -9.81 -10.68 -8.89
C GLU A 201 -10.05 -12.18 -8.59
N GLU A 202 -11.30 -12.61 -8.42
CA GLU A 202 -11.65 -14.02 -8.20
C GLU A 202 -11.46 -14.89 -9.45
N ALA A 203 -11.78 -14.36 -10.64
CA ALA A 203 -11.52 -15.04 -11.91
C ALA A 203 -10.01 -15.23 -12.13
N LEU A 204 -9.22 -14.16 -11.98
CA LEU A 204 -7.75 -14.22 -12.05
C LEU A 204 -7.17 -15.20 -11.03
N PHE A 205 -7.75 -15.27 -9.82
CA PHE A 205 -7.30 -16.24 -8.81
C PHE A 205 -7.68 -17.69 -9.19
N GLY A 206 -8.83 -17.88 -9.83
CA GLY A 206 -9.25 -19.17 -10.41
C GLY A 206 -8.32 -19.64 -11.53
N ASP A 207 -7.97 -18.75 -12.46
CA ASP A 207 -7.07 -19.04 -13.58
C ASP A 207 -5.66 -19.44 -13.11
N ASN A 208 -5.21 -18.83 -12.01
CA ASN A 208 -3.97 -19.20 -11.33
C ASN A 208 -4.11 -20.45 -10.43
N GLN A 209 -5.08 -21.33 -10.72
CA GLN A 209 -5.30 -22.60 -10.04
C GLN A 209 -5.50 -22.46 -8.52
N ARG A 210 -6.04 -21.31 -8.07
CA ARG A 210 -6.19 -20.97 -6.65
C ARG A 210 -4.88 -21.07 -5.86
N ASN A 211 -3.75 -20.75 -6.49
CA ASN A 211 -2.45 -20.79 -5.85
C ASN A 211 -2.06 -19.43 -5.24
N GLY A 212 -1.58 -19.44 -4.00
CA GLY A 212 -1.04 -18.26 -3.33
C GLY A 212 -2.04 -17.60 -2.37
N ARG A 213 -2.01 -16.28 -2.32
CA ARG A 213 -2.86 -15.50 -1.40
C ARG A 213 -4.20 -15.17 -2.07
N PRO A 214 -5.34 -15.55 -1.48
CA PRO A 214 -6.64 -15.16 -2.01
C PRO A 214 -6.79 -13.63 -2.04
N PRO A 215 -7.53 -13.09 -3.01
CA PRO A 215 -7.60 -11.66 -3.25
C PRO A 215 -8.26 -10.88 -2.09
N PHE A 216 -9.14 -11.50 -1.29
CA PHE A 216 -9.84 -10.88 -0.15
C PHE A 216 -10.37 -9.47 -0.45
N THR A 217 -10.90 -9.26 -1.66
CA THR A 217 -11.20 -7.93 -2.22
C THR A 217 -12.19 -7.16 -1.35
N ALA A 218 -13.25 -7.80 -0.87
CA ALA A 218 -14.22 -7.18 0.02
C ALA A 218 -13.58 -6.62 1.31
N LEU A 219 -12.64 -7.35 1.92
CA LEU A 219 -11.89 -6.83 3.08
C LEU A 219 -11.04 -5.62 2.70
N LYS A 220 -10.30 -5.67 1.59
CA LYS A 220 -9.49 -4.54 1.12
C LYS A 220 -10.37 -3.29 0.91
N LEU A 221 -11.50 -3.45 0.21
CA LEU A 221 -12.45 -2.37 -0.06
C LEU A 221 -13.05 -1.78 1.24
N SER A 222 -13.38 -2.64 2.21
CA SER A 222 -13.90 -2.20 3.52
C SER A 222 -12.90 -1.41 4.38
N GLY A 223 -11.61 -1.51 4.04
CA GLY A 223 -10.50 -0.82 4.71
C GLY A 223 -10.23 0.60 4.19
N VAL A 224 -10.81 1.00 3.04
CA VAL A 224 -10.43 2.25 2.36
C VAL A 224 -10.96 3.50 3.06
N CYS A 225 -12.27 3.59 3.27
CA CYS A 225 -12.90 4.70 3.99
C CYS A 225 -14.23 4.26 4.59
N ARG A 226 -14.81 5.09 5.48
CA ARG A 226 -16.09 4.80 6.14
C ARG A 226 -17.21 4.54 5.13
N GLN A 227 -17.34 5.36 4.08
CA GLN A 227 -18.37 5.19 3.07
C GLN A 227 -18.24 3.86 2.33
N TRP A 228 -17.03 3.48 1.91
CA TRP A 228 -16.80 2.20 1.24
C TRP A 228 -17.08 1.02 2.16
N ARG A 229 -16.70 1.13 3.43
CA ARG A 229 -17.04 0.12 4.44
C ARG A 229 -18.54 -0.07 4.55
N ASP A 230 -19.31 1.02 4.71
CA ASP A 230 -20.77 0.97 4.84
C ASP A 230 -21.40 0.29 3.61
N ILE A 231 -20.94 0.64 2.40
CA ILE A 231 -21.39 0.02 1.13
C ILE A 231 -21.05 -1.47 1.12
N VAL A 232 -19.79 -1.84 1.40
CA VAL A 232 -19.35 -3.25 1.33
C VAL A 232 -20.08 -4.10 2.37
N THR A 233 -20.23 -3.63 3.60
CA THR A 233 -20.97 -4.36 4.66
C THR A 233 -22.46 -4.46 4.37
N GLY A 234 -23.03 -3.51 3.62
CA GLY A 234 -24.43 -3.55 3.22
C GLY A 234 -24.73 -4.51 2.07
N GLN A 235 -23.71 -5.13 1.47
CA GLN A 235 -23.84 -5.88 0.21
C GLN A 235 -23.34 -7.32 0.33
N PRO A 236 -24.21 -8.28 0.71
CA PRO A 236 -23.83 -9.68 0.93
C PRO A 236 -23.18 -10.35 -0.29
N LYS A 237 -23.51 -9.90 -1.51
CA LYS A 237 -22.93 -10.42 -2.76
C LYS A 237 -21.41 -10.27 -2.82
N LEU A 238 -20.85 -9.21 -2.23
CA LEU A 238 -19.40 -8.97 -2.20
C LEU A 238 -18.66 -9.98 -1.30
N TRP A 239 -19.37 -10.65 -0.40
CA TRP A 239 -18.81 -11.59 0.59
C TRP A 239 -19.09 -13.06 0.24
N GLN A 240 -19.70 -13.34 -0.92
CA GLN A 240 -20.07 -14.71 -1.30
C GLN A 240 -18.86 -15.62 -1.49
N CYS A 241 -17.75 -15.10 -2.01
CA CYS A 241 -16.53 -15.86 -2.27
C CYS A 241 -15.73 -16.04 -0.97
N ILE A 242 -15.69 -17.28 -0.47
CA ILE A 242 -15.05 -17.63 0.79
C ILE A 242 -13.89 -18.60 0.54
N ALA A 243 -12.67 -18.11 0.74
CA ALA A 243 -11.45 -18.87 0.57
C ALA A 243 -11.10 -19.67 1.84
N ILE A 244 -10.94 -20.98 1.69
CA ILE A 244 -10.55 -21.92 2.74
C ILE A 244 -9.15 -22.48 2.44
N PRO A 245 -8.20 -22.44 3.38
CA PRO A 245 -6.89 -23.07 3.17
C PRO A 245 -7.05 -24.57 2.92
N HIS A 246 -6.36 -25.12 1.92
CA HIS A 246 -6.41 -26.54 1.60
C HIS A 246 -5.54 -27.38 2.56
N HIS A 247 -5.91 -27.38 3.84
CA HIS A 247 -5.24 -28.09 4.93
C HIS A 247 -6.23 -28.78 5.87
N ASP A 248 -5.82 -29.87 6.51
CA ASP A 248 -6.62 -30.59 7.51
C ASP A 248 -6.93 -29.73 8.75
N LYS A 249 -6.08 -28.74 9.04
CA LYS A 249 -6.26 -27.79 10.13
C LYS A 249 -6.08 -26.34 9.69
N ILE A 250 -6.81 -25.44 10.36
CA ILE A 250 -6.72 -23.99 10.16
C ILE A 250 -6.31 -23.27 11.45
N SER A 251 -5.72 -22.08 11.30
CA SER A 251 -5.38 -21.22 12.44
C SER A 251 -6.60 -20.46 12.97
N THR A 252 -6.54 -20.00 14.22
CA THR A 252 -7.60 -19.17 14.82
C THR A 252 -7.91 -17.91 14.00
N GLY A 253 -6.89 -17.28 13.42
CA GLY A 253 -7.06 -16.11 12.54
C GLY A 253 -7.78 -16.44 11.24
N GLN A 254 -7.49 -17.59 10.62
CA GLN A 254 -8.20 -18.08 9.45
C GLN A 254 -9.67 -18.39 9.79
N ARG A 255 -9.92 -19.08 10.90
CA ARG A 255 -11.28 -19.35 11.43
C ARG A 255 -12.08 -18.05 11.60
N GLY A 256 -11.49 -17.05 12.27
CA GLY A 256 -12.15 -15.76 12.52
C GLY A 256 -12.51 -15.05 11.22
N ARG A 257 -11.59 -15.03 10.24
CA ARG A 257 -11.84 -14.46 8.92
C ARG A 257 -12.95 -15.18 8.17
N ILE A 258 -12.92 -16.52 8.12
CA ILE A 258 -13.94 -17.31 7.41
C ILE A 258 -15.32 -17.09 8.06
N SER A 259 -15.39 -17.09 9.40
CA SER A 259 -16.63 -16.83 10.14
C SER A 259 -17.18 -15.43 9.86
N TYR A 260 -16.29 -14.43 9.77
CA TYR A 260 -16.67 -13.06 9.42
C TYR A 260 -17.27 -12.98 8.00
N TYR A 261 -16.62 -13.59 7.00
CA TYR A 261 -17.18 -13.66 5.64
C TYR A 261 -18.55 -14.34 5.62
N ARG A 262 -18.69 -15.48 6.32
CA ARG A 262 -19.96 -16.21 6.40
C ARG A 262 -21.08 -15.36 6.97
N ALA A 263 -20.80 -14.56 8.01
CA ALA A 263 -21.76 -13.66 8.62
C ALA A 263 -22.19 -12.54 7.67
N GLN A 264 -21.24 -11.91 6.96
CA GLN A 264 -21.52 -10.85 6.00
C GLN A 264 -22.24 -11.35 4.73
N CYS A 265 -22.07 -12.63 4.37
CA CYS A 265 -22.75 -13.25 3.22
C CYS A 265 -24.25 -13.51 3.46
N SER A 266 -24.73 -13.52 4.71
CA SER A 266 -26.15 -13.78 5.02
C SER A 266 -27.06 -12.68 4.44
N PRO A 267 -28.19 -13.00 3.77
CA PRO A 267 -28.88 -14.30 3.70
C PRO A 267 -28.47 -15.18 2.51
N LEU A 268 -27.48 -14.77 1.71
CA LEU A 268 -27.07 -15.51 0.52
C LEU A 268 -26.30 -16.77 0.90
N LEU A 269 -26.38 -17.77 0.02
CA LEU A 269 -25.56 -18.97 0.14
C LEU A 269 -24.12 -18.66 -0.30
N PRO A 270 -23.11 -19.19 0.40
CA PRO A 270 -21.72 -18.91 0.09
C PRO A 270 -21.21 -19.74 -1.09
N LYS A 271 -20.27 -19.15 -1.83
CA LYS A 271 -19.39 -19.80 -2.80
C LYS A 271 -18.06 -20.09 -2.12
N VAL A 272 -17.89 -21.32 -1.67
CA VAL A 272 -16.73 -21.73 -0.89
C VAL A 272 -15.73 -22.41 -1.79
N TYR A 273 -14.46 -22.02 -1.72
CA TYR A 273 -13.39 -22.68 -2.45
C TYR A 273 -12.17 -22.96 -1.58
N THR A 274 -11.46 -24.04 -1.87
CA THR A 274 -10.15 -24.30 -1.24
C THR A 274 -9.00 -23.74 -2.07
N TYR A 275 -7.93 -23.29 -1.40
CA TYR A 275 -6.75 -22.72 -2.06
C TYR A 275 -5.44 -23.28 -1.50
N THR A 276 -4.39 -23.37 -2.32
CA THR A 276 -3.06 -23.76 -1.87
C THR A 276 -2.29 -22.55 -1.38
N HIS A 277 -1.62 -22.70 -0.24
CA HIS A 277 -0.69 -21.68 0.25
C HIS A 277 0.53 -22.34 0.90
N ASN A 278 1.66 -21.64 0.86
CA ASN A 278 2.86 -22.07 1.56
C ASN A 278 2.56 -22.05 3.06
N VAL A 279 2.47 -23.24 3.67
CA VAL A 279 2.26 -23.39 5.11
C VAL A 279 3.46 -22.78 5.82
N LEU A 280 3.26 -21.60 6.41
CA LEU A 280 4.22 -21.02 7.33
C LEU A 280 4.04 -21.67 8.70
N VAL A 281 5.15 -21.82 9.42
CA VAL A 281 5.21 -22.31 10.80
C VAL A 281 4.15 -21.58 11.65
N GLY A 282 3.20 -22.33 12.20
CA GLY A 282 2.06 -21.78 12.94
C GLY A 282 1.32 -22.84 13.74
N SER A 283 0.58 -22.41 14.75
CA SER A 283 -0.30 -23.31 15.53
C SER A 283 -1.62 -23.50 14.79
N PHE A 284 -1.85 -24.72 14.29
CA PHE A 284 -3.08 -25.13 13.61
C PHE A 284 -3.84 -26.08 14.54
N THR A 285 -4.88 -25.56 15.20
CA THR A 285 -5.60 -26.29 16.26
C THR A 285 -7.04 -26.64 15.89
N VAL A 286 -7.58 -26.07 14.81
CA VAL A 286 -8.98 -26.23 14.41
C VAL A 286 -9.06 -27.24 13.25
N ASP A 287 -9.77 -28.35 13.44
CA ASP A 287 -10.08 -29.32 12.37
C ASP A 287 -10.94 -28.63 11.29
N LEU A 288 -10.50 -28.71 10.03
CA LEU A 288 -11.17 -27.99 8.94
C LEU A 288 -12.57 -28.54 8.68
N VAL A 289 -12.74 -29.86 8.71
CA VAL A 289 -14.01 -30.50 8.34
C VAL A 289 -15.07 -30.19 9.38
N ASP A 290 -14.74 -30.35 10.66
CA ASP A 290 -15.65 -30.02 11.76
C ASP A 290 -16.03 -28.54 11.71
N PHE A 291 -15.06 -27.66 11.48
CA PHE A 291 -15.33 -26.24 11.31
C PHE A 291 -16.24 -25.93 10.12
N MET A 292 -16.05 -26.59 8.98
CA MET A 292 -16.91 -26.39 7.80
C MET A 292 -18.34 -26.85 8.06
N LEU A 293 -18.54 -28.00 8.73
CA LEU A 293 -19.85 -28.49 9.14
C LEU A 293 -20.56 -27.53 10.09
N ASP A 294 -19.84 -26.97 11.06
CA ASP A 294 -20.37 -26.00 12.01
C ASP A 294 -20.71 -24.64 11.36
N THR A 295 -19.95 -24.24 10.34
CA THR A 295 -20.04 -22.90 9.75
C THR A 295 -21.02 -22.82 8.58
N PHE A 296 -21.15 -23.90 7.82
CA PHE A 296 -21.89 -23.92 6.56
C PHE A 296 -22.94 -25.03 6.54
N SER A 297 -24.21 -24.63 6.61
CA SER A 297 -25.35 -25.56 6.48
C SER A 297 -25.71 -25.89 5.02
N LYS A 298 -25.43 -24.97 4.10
CA LYS A 298 -25.66 -25.11 2.65
C LYS A 298 -24.69 -24.20 1.89
N TYR A 299 -24.33 -24.61 0.67
CA TYR A 299 -23.50 -23.87 -0.27
C TYR A 299 -24.28 -23.55 -1.54
N SER A 300 -23.97 -22.43 -2.21
CA SER A 300 -24.37 -22.25 -3.62
C SER A 300 -23.40 -22.99 -4.52
N GLU A 301 -22.12 -22.92 -4.17
CA GLU A 301 -21.01 -23.53 -4.90
C GLU A 301 -19.96 -23.97 -3.89
N LEU A 302 -19.43 -25.18 -4.07
CA LEU A 302 -18.29 -25.70 -3.31
C LEU A 302 -17.22 -26.17 -4.29
N ASP A 303 -16.09 -25.47 -4.35
CA ASP A 303 -14.93 -25.77 -5.21
C ASP A 303 -13.77 -26.34 -4.37
N LEU A 304 -13.59 -27.66 -4.42
CA LEU A 304 -12.53 -28.34 -3.69
C LEU A 304 -11.38 -28.72 -4.62
N LEU A 305 -10.16 -28.43 -4.17
CA LEU A 305 -8.98 -28.94 -4.83
C LEU A 305 -8.87 -30.44 -4.57
N ALA A 306 -8.71 -31.25 -5.61
CA ALA A 306 -8.54 -32.69 -5.48
C ALA A 306 -7.07 -33.05 -5.22
N ARG A 307 -6.51 -32.44 -4.16
CA ARG A 307 -5.18 -32.74 -3.64
C ARG A 307 -5.31 -33.35 -2.24
N PRO A 308 -4.30 -34.07 -1.73
CA PRO A 308 -4.28 -34.46 -0.33
C PRO A 308 -4.26 -33.21 0.55
N PHE A 309 -5.14 -33.14 1.56
CA PHE A 309 -5.25 -32.00 2.48
C PHE A 309 -4.03 -31.84 3.42
N SER A 310 -2.96 -32.64 3.27
CA SER A 310 -1.73 -32.45 4.03
C SER A 310 -0.54 -33.15 3.36
N VAL A 311 0.62 -32.51 3.50
CA VAL A 311 1.93 -33.02 3.08
C VAL A 311 2.35 -34.25 3.91
N MET A 312 1.77 -34.45 5.09
CA MET A 312 2.29 -35.34 6.14
C MET A 312 1.27 -36.36 6.69
N ARG A 313 0.23 -36.76 5.94
CA ARG A 313 -0.84 -37.75 6.28
C ARG A 313 -2.19 -37.19 6.78
N GLY A 314 -2.68 -36.11 6.20
CA GLY A 314 -4.06 -35.66 6.42
C GLY A 314 -5.07 -36.54 5.69
N PRO A 315 -6.39 -36.33 5.92
CA PRO A 315 -7.41 -37.06 5.20
C PRO A 315 -7.25 -36.83 3.70
N ASN A 316 -7.48 -37.88 2.92
CA ASN A 316 -7.59 -37.70 1.47
C ASN A 316 -8.88 -36.90 1.19
N HIS A 317 -8.96 -36.23 0.03
CA HIS A 317 -10.12 -35.40 -0.29
C HIS A 317 -11.44 -36.21 -0.31
N MET A 318 -11.40 -37.53 -0.56
CA MET A 318 -12.57 -38.41 -0.50
C MET A 318 -13.12 -38.51 0.93
N GLN A 319 -12.27 -38.72 1.92
CA GLN A 319 -12.65 -38.72 3.34
C GLN A 319 -13.22 -37.37 3.77
N VAL A 320 -12.71 -36.28 3.21
CA VAL A 320 -13.27 -34.94 3.44
C VAL A 320 -14.68 -34.85 2.85
N LEU A 321 -14.89 -35.27 1.60
CA LEU A 321 -16.21 -35.27 0.96
C LEU A 321 -17.21 -36.20 1.66
N GLU A 322 -16.77 -37.38 2.08
CA GLU A 322 -17.55 -38.37 2.83
C GLU A 322 -18.00 -37.82 4.19
N ARG A 323 -17.14 -37.08 4.90
CA ARG A 323 -17.51 -36.43 6.16
C ARG A 323 -18.38 -35.19 5.94
N LEU A 324 -18.11 -34.40 4.89
CA LEU A 324 -18.83 -33.14 4.64
C LEU A 324 -20.25 -33.35 4.12
N VAL A 325 -20.47 -34.36 3.27
CA VAL A 325 -21.73 -34.61 2.54
C VAL A 325 -22.37 -33.29 2.05
N PRO A 326 -21.66 -32.54 1.19
CA PRO A 326 -21.94 -31.14 0.98
C PRO A 326 -23.34 -30.93 0.38
N ARG A 327 -24.14 -30.09 1.04
CA ARG A 327 -25.42 -29.62 0.50
C ARG A 327 -25.16 -28.42 -0.41
N THR A 328 -24.88 -28.68 -1.67
CA THR A 328 -24.51 -27.63 -2.63
C THR A 328 -25.30 -27.74 -3.92
N ASP A 329 -25.69 -26.62 -4.52
CA ASP A 329 -26.29 -26.66 -5.86
C ASP A 329 -25.21 -27.01 -6.92
N VAL A 330 -23.99 -26.50 -6.76
CA VAL A 330 -22.83 -26.78 -7.62
C VAL A 330 -21.68 -27.35 -6.80
N LEU A 331 -21.21 -28.55 -7.14
CA LEU A 331 -19.97 -29.13 -6.62
C LEU A 331 -18.92 -29.08 -7.73
N LYS A 332 -17.81 -28.38 -7.46
CA LYS A 332 -16.67 -28.30 -8.35
C LYS A 332 -15.48 -29.00 -7.71
N LEU A 333 -14.81 -29.86 -8.47
CA LEU A 333 -13.67 -30.65 -8.05
C LEU A 333 -12.52 -30.37 -9.01
N THR A 334 -11.49 -29.70 -8.51
CA THR A 334 -10.40 -29.19 -9.34
C THR A 334 -9.10 -29.91 -8.98
N GLY A 335 -8.65 -30.83 -9.82
CA GLY A 335 -7.45 -31.64 -9.62
C GLY A 335 -6.28 -31.20 -10.50
N TYR A 336 -5.21 -30.73 -9.90
CA TYR A 336 -3.93 -30.57 -10.59
C TYR A 336 -2.96 -31.57 -9.96
N CYS A 337 -3.11 -32.85 -10.30
CA CYS A 337 -2.23 -33.90 -9.81
C CYS A 337 -0.99 -34.01 -10.70
N GLU A 338 0.13 -33.45 -10.22
CA GLU A 338 1.48 -33.64 -10.81
C GLU A 338 1.94 -35.11 -10.72
N TRP A 339 1.26 -35.92 -9.91
CA TRP A 339 1.62 -37.30 -9.66
C TRP A 339 1.09 -38.23 -10.76
N ARG A 340 1.90 -39.22 -11.15
CA ARG A 340 1.54 -40.30 -12.08
C ARG A 340 0.36 -41.19 -11.62
N ARG A 341 -0.21 -40.94 -10.44
CA ARG A 341 -1.29 -41.76 -9.88
C ARG A 341 -2.61 -41.03 -10.04
N PRO A 342 -3.65 -41.72 -10.53
CA PRO A 342 -4.97 -41.13 -10.64
C PRO A 342 -5.47 -40.70 -9.25
N CYS A 343 -5.92 -39.46 -9.16
CA CYS A 343 -6.51 -38.90 -7.97
C CYS A 343 -8.00 -39.26 -8.02
N PRO A 344 -8.55 -40.06 -7.07
CA PRO A 344 -9.98 -40.34 -7.07
C PRO A 344 -10.73 -39.02 -7.13
N ALA A 345 -11.83 -38.93 -7.86
CA ALA A 345 -12.51 -37.65 -8.04
C ALA A 345 -13.76 -37.59 -7.16
N ALA A 346 -14.63 -38.59 -7.25
CA ALA A 346 -15.86 -38.60 -6.48
C ALA A 346 -16.45 -39.99 -6.26
N ASN A 347 -17.25 -40.11 -5.19
CA ASN A 347 -18.18 -41.21 -4.92
C ASN A 347 -19.60 -40.63 -5.02
N LEU A 348 -20.51 -41.36 -5.65
CA LEU A 348 -21.88 -40.90 -5.87
C LEU A 348 -22.65 -40.65 -4.57
N ASP A 349 -22.29 -41.33 -3.47
CA ASP A 349 -23.02 -41.25 -2.20
C ASP A 349 -23.13 -39.81 -1.63
N PHE A 350 -22.15 -38.94 -1.88
CA PHE A 350 -22.20 -37.55 -1.42
C PHE A 350 -22.84 -36.57 -2.41
N LEU A 351 -23.25 -37.04 -3.60
CA LEU A 351 -23.90 -36.21 -4.63
C LEU A 351 -25.42 -36.12 -4.47
N GLN A 352 -25.99 -36.71 -3.41
CA GLN A 352 -27.44 -36.75 -3.17
C GLN A 352 -28.10 -35.37 -3.15
N ASN A 353 -27.36 -34.32 -2.79
CA ASN A 353 -27.87 -32.96 -2.70
C ASN A 353 -27.27 -32.03 -3.78
N THR A 354 -26.53 -32.59 -4.74
CA THR A 354 -25.82 -31.86 -5.78
C THR A 354 -26.62 -31.86 -7.08
N LYS A 355 -26.80 -30.69 -7.70
CA LYS A 355 -27.48 -30.57 -9.00
C LYS A 355 -26.52 -30.52 -10.17
N HIS A 356 -25.37 -29.88 -9.98
CA HIS A 356 -24.34 -29.72 -10.98
C HIS A 356 -23.00 -30.20 -10.43
N LEU A 357 -22.35 -31.12 -11.14
CA LEU A 357 -21.02 -31.61 -10.84
C LEU A 357 -20.07 -31.15 -11.94
N ILE A 358 -18.99 -30.47 -11.55
CA ILE A 358 -17.93 -30.01 -12.44
C ILE A 358 -16.63 -30.65 -11.95
N VAL A 359 -15.98 -31.45 -12.79
CA VAL A 359 -14.69 -32.06 -12.51
C VAL A 359 -13.69 -31.56 -13.52
N ILE A 360 -12.66 -30.87 -13.05
CA ILE A 360 -11.61 -30.29 -13.88
C ILE A 360 -10.29 -30.86 -13.42
N GLY A 361 -9.49 -31.44 -14.31
CA GLY A 361 -8.13 -31.81 -13.95
C GLY A 361 -7.58 -33.07 -14.59
N GLN A 362 -6.30 -33.00 -14.97
CA GLN A 362 -5.52 -34.13 -15.45
C GLN A 362 -5.40 -35.22 -14.39
N ASN A 363 -5.55 -36.48 -14.82
CA ASN A 363 -5.45 -37.67 -13.97
C ASN A 363 -6.49 -37.74 -12.82
N MET A 364 -7.62 -37.03 -12.95
CA MET A 364 -8.77 -37.25 -12.08
C MET A 364 -9.48 -38.55 -12.48
N ASP A 365 -9.68 -39.47 -11.53
CA ASP A 365 -10.27 -40.79 -11.75
C ASP A 365 -11.59 -40.93 -10.98
N LEU A 366 -12.69 -41.06 -11.71
CA LEU A 366 -14.00 -41.32 -11.10
C LEU A 366 -14.07 -42.81 -10.75
N ARG A 367 -14.00 -43.13 -9.44
CA ARG A 367 -14.05 -44.52 -8.97
C ARG A 367 -15.48 -45.08 -8.97
N GLY A 368 -15.55 -46.41 -9.09
CA GLY A 368 -16.78 -47.18 -9.17
C GLY A 368 -17.71 -47.05 -7.96
N ILE A 369 -18.96 -47.46 -8.18
CA ILE A 369 -20.12 -47.16 -7.33
C ILE A 369 -20.32 -48.23 -6.24
N SER A 370 -20.77 -47.78 -5.07
CA SER A 370 -21.55 -48.56 -4.10
C SER A 370 -23.02 -48.64 -4.55
N ASN A 371 -23.63 -49.84 -4.58
CA ASN A 371 -25.00 -50.11 -5.08
C ASN A 371 -26.16 -49.33 -4.41
N SER A 372 -25.93 -48.30 -3.60
CA SER A 372 -26.90 -47.59 -2.77
C SER A 372 -27.54 -46.33 -3.40
N ALA A 373 -27.18 -45.93 -4.62
CA ALA A 373 -27.46 -44.59 -5.13
C ALA A 373 -28.82 -44.40 -5.86
N GLU A 374 -29.95 -44.83 -5.27
CA GLU A 374 -31.27 -44.75 -5.93
C GLU A 374 -31.86 -43.32 -6.05
N ASN A 375 -31.26 -42.28 -5.47
CA ASN A 375 -31.90 -40.95 -5.36
C ASN A 375 -30.98 -39.76 -5.66
N LEU A 376 -30.12 -39.86 -6.68
CA LEU A 376 -29.26 -38.74 -7.05
C LEU A 376 -30.05 -37.59 -7.71
N THR A 377 -29.76 -36.35 -7.29
CA THR A 377 -30.39 -35.12 -7.83
C THR A 377 -29.62 -34.49 -8.98
N LEU A 378 -28.53 -35.13 -9.43
CA LEU A 378 -27.63 -34.58 -10.43
C LEU A 378 -28.35 -34.42 -11.78
N THR A 379 -28.33 -33.20 -12.29
CA THR A 379 -28.95 -32.82 -13.58
C THR A 379 -27.91 -32.43 -14.63
N SER A 380 -26.70 -32.08 -14.21
CA SER A 380 -25.62 -31.63 -15.07
C SER A 380 -24.28 -32.23 -14.63
N LEU A 381 -23.50 -32.68 -15.61
CA LEU A 381 -22.15 -33.19 -15.42
C LEU A 381 -21.21 -32.52 -16.42
N ASN A 382 -20.15 -31.88 -15.92
CA ASN A 382 -19.06 -31.36 -16.75
C ASN A 382 -17.76 -32.04 -16.34
N LEU A 383 -17.09 -32.69 -17.29
CA LEU A 383 -15.78 -33.30 -17.15
C LEU A 383 -14.81 -32.59 -18.10
N THR A 384 -13.75 -31.99 -17.54
CA THR A 384 -12.72 -31.29 -18.29
C THR A 384 -11.34 -31.84 -17.94
N GLU A 385 -10.60 -32.32 -18.94
CA GLU A 385 -9.25 -32.91 -18.80
C GLU A 385 -9.18 -34.15 -17.91
N VAL A 386 -10.29 -34.88 -17.75
CA VAL A 386 -10.42 -36.05 -16.86
C VAL A 386 -9.97 -37.33 -17.56
N ALA A 387 -9.35 -38.26 -16.81
CA ALA A 387 -8.99 -39.58 -17.29
C ALA A 387 -9.89 -40.65 -16.66
N MET A 388 -10.64 -41.38 -17.47
CA MET A 388 -11.60 -42.38 -17.00
C MET A 388 -11.26 -43.78 -17.45
N GLN A 389 -11.53 -44.76 -16.58
CA GLN A 389 -11.52 -46.15 -16.99
C GLN A 389 -12.80 -46.48 -17.75
N THR A 390 -12.64 -47.07 -18.93
CA THR A 390 -13.74 -47.47 -19.81
C THR A 390 -14.76 -48.38 -19.11
N GLU A 391 -14.29 -49.29 -18.24
CA GLU A 391 -15.14 -50.24 -17.49
C GLU A 391 -16.02 -49.55 -16.44
N ILE A 392 -15.57 -48.42 -15.88
CA ILE A 392 -16.25 -47.74 -14.77
C ILE A 392 -17.32 -46.77 -15.30
N PHE A 393 -17.12 -46.22 -16.50
CA PHE A 393 -17.96 -45.16 -17.04
C PHE A 393 -19.46 -45.48 -17.10
N PRO A 394 -19.91 -46.63 -17.63
CA PRO A 394 -21.34 -46.94 -17.69
C PRO A 394 -21.91 -47.16 -16.30
N GLY A 395 -21.18 -47.88 -15.46
CA GLY A 395 -21.51 -48.04 -14.05
C GLY A 395 -21.81 -46.67 -13.46
N TRP A 396 -20.84 -45.75 -13.49
CA TRP A 396 -20.94 -44.41 -12.89
C TRP A 396 -22.16 -43.60 -13.36
N LEU A 397 -22.53 -43.72 -14.63
CA LEU A 397 -23.69 -43.02 -15.20
C LEU A 397 -25.03 -43.70 -14.92
N GLN A 398 -25.07 -45.03 -14.74
CA GLN A 398 -26.32 -45.80 -14.61
C GLN A 398 -27.25 -45.30 -13.48
N PRO A 399 -26.77 -44.89 -12.29
CA PRO A 399 -27.63 -44.32 -11.24
C PRO A 399 -28.14 -42.90 -11.54
N LEU A 400 -27.55 -42.20 -12.51
CA LEU A 400 -27.83 -40.79 -12.81
C LEU A 400 -29.03 -40.61 -13.75
N LYS A 401 -30.17 -41.22 -13.40
CA LYS A 401 -31.40 -41.23 -14.20
C LYS A 401 -31.97 -39.84 -14.50
N LYS A 402 -31.59 -38.81 -13.74
CA LYS A 402 -32.04 -37.40 -13.87
C LYS A 402 -31.05 -36.51 -14.64
N LEU A 403 -29.95 -37.07 -15.13
CA LEU A 403 -28.91 -36.31 -15.83
C LEU A 403 -29.43 -35.83 -17.19
N ARG A 404 -29.48 -34.51 -17.38
CA ARG A 404 -29.99 -33.84 -18.59
C ARG A 404 -28.87 -33.29 -19.47
N TYR A 405 -27.80 -32.81 -18.86
CA TYR A 405 -26.68 -32.16 -19.52
C TYR A 405 -25.37 -32.88 -19.21
N VAL A 406 -24.63 -33.27 -20.25
CA VAL A 406 -23.32 -33.88 -20.14
C VAL A 406 -22.34 -33.14 -21.04
N GLU A 407 -21.27 -32.62 -20.43
CA GLU A 407 -20.17 -31.94 -21.11
C GLU A 407 -18.88 -32.71 -20.82
N MET A 408 -18.15 -33.10 -21.87
CA MET A 408 -16.92 -33.89 -21.78
C MET A 408 -15.85 -33.30 -22.70
N PHE A 409 -14.95 -32.51 -22.13
CA PHE A 409 -13.90 -31.83 -22.88
C PHE A 409 -12.51 -32.34 -22.47
N LYS A 410 -11.69 -32.69 -23.46
CA LYS A 410 -10.38 -33.34 -23.29
C LYS A 410 -10.41 -34.56 -22.37
N VAL A 411 -11.49 -35.33 -22.41
CA VAL A 411 -11.62 -36.56 -21.60
C VAL A 411 -10.89 -37.70 -22.30
N THR A 412 -10.13 -38.48 -21.53
CA THR A 412 -9.43 -39.66 -22.06
C THR A 412 -10.00 -40.93 -21.45
N PHE A 413 -10.21 -41.94 -22.28
CA PHE A 413 -10.65 -43.26 -21.85
C PHE A 413 -9.51 -44.26 -21.97
N THR A 414 -9.17 -44.97 -20.90
CA THR A 414 -8.23 -46.09 -21.00
C THR A 414 -8.92 -47.27 -21.68
N PRO A 415 -8.39 -47.82 -22.79
CA PRO A 415 -9.02 -48.92 -23.50
C PRO A 415 -9.26 -50.12 -22.57
N ALA A 416 -10.48 -50.65 -22.59
CA ALA A 416 -10.82 -51.87 -21.88
C ALA A 416 -11.77 -52.73 -22.71
N ALA A 417 -11.96 -53.98 -22.29
CA ALA A 417 -12.87 -54.90 -22.96
C ALA A 417 -14.34 -54.43 -22.84
N VAL A 418 -15.18 -55.05 -23.69
CA VAL A 418 -16.62 -54.86 -23.89
C VAL A 418 -17.36 -54.17 -22.75
N VAL A 419 -18.12 -53.14 -23.11
CA VAL A 419 -18.81 -52.25 -22.19
C VAL A 419 -20.32 -52.45 -22.33
N ASP A 420 -21.01 -52.63 -21.20
CA ASP A 420 -22.46 -52.71 -21.18
C ASP A 420 -23.08 -51.37 -21.64
N THR A 421 -24.08 -51.45 -22.52
CA THR A 421 -24.84 -50.28 -22.95
C THR A 421 -25.75 -49.80 -21.82
N ILE A 422 -25.65 -48.53 -21.45
CA ILE A 422 -26.50 -47.91 -20.42
C ILE A 422 -27.61 -47.05 -21.02
N GLU A 423 -28.76 -47.03 -20.37
CA GLU A 423 -29.86 -46.15 -20.73
C GLU A 423 -29.85 -44.85 -19.92
N MET A 424 -29.84 -43.72 -20.63
CA MET A 424 -29.88 -42.36 -20.10
C MET A 424 -31.18 -41.66 -20.52
N PRO A 425 -32.32 -41.99 -19.88
CA PRO A 425 -33.65 -41.60 -20.36
C PRO A 425 -33.95 -40.10 -20.27
N ALA A 426 -33.22 -39.35 -19.44
CA ALA A 426 -33.42 -37.91 -19.23
C ALA A 426 -32.42 -37.02 -19.99
N MET A 427 -31.42 -37.60 -20.66
CA MET A 427 -30.37 -36.82 -21.30
C MET A 427 -30.92 -36.05 -22.50
N GLU A 428 -30.71 -34.73 -22.52
CA GLU A 428 -31.18 -33.81 -23.55
C GLU A 428 -30.04 -33.17 -24.33
N HIS A 429 -28.88 -32.99 -23.70
CA HIS A 429 -27.72 -32.34 -24.29
C HIS A 429 -26.44 -33.11 -23.99
N LEU A 430 -25.66 -33.37 -25.04
CA LEU A 430 -24.33 -33.96 -24.98
C LEU A 430 -23.37 -33.05 -25.75
N LEU A 431 -22.36 -32.55 -25.05
CA LEU A 431 -21.20 -31.90 -25.63
C LEU A 431 -19.98 -32.76 -25.36
N CYS A 432 -19.28 -33.19 -26.40
CA CYS A 432 -18.07 -33.99 -26.23
C CYS A 432 -17.04 -33.79 -27.34
N ASP A 433 -15.79 -34.15 -27.08
CA ASP A 433 -14.80 -34.23 -28.15
C ASP A 433 -15.20 -35.28 -29.19
N PHE A 434 -14.92 -34.99 -30.46
CA PHE A 434 -15.17 -35.93 -31.55
C PHE A 434 -14.44 -37.27 -31.35
N SER A 435 -13.25 -37.25 -30.75
CA SER A 435 -12.41 -38.42 -30.48
C SER A 435 -13.08 -39.45 -29.55
N ILE A 436 -13.89 -39.00 -28.59
CA ILE A 436 -14.56 -39.87 -27.60
C ILE A 436 -16.01 -40.21 -27.97
N TYR A 437 -16.60 -39.51 -28.94
CA TYR A 437 -18.00 -39.73 -29.33
C TYR A 437 -18.28 -41.17 -29.78
N SER A 438 -17.35 -41.79 -30.50
CA SER A 438 -17.52 -43.18 -30.97
C SER A 438 -17.60 -44.18 -29.81
N PHE A 439 -16.97 -43.87 -28.68
CA PHE A 439 -17.05 -44.66 -27.45
C PHE A 439 -18.39 -44.40 -26.76
N ILE A 440 -18.73 -43.14 -26.53
CA ILE A 440 -19.97 -42.74 -25.84
C ILE A 440 -21.20 -43.30 -26.56
N SER A 441 -21.26 -43.18 -27.88
CA SER A 441 -22.40 -43.66 -28.68
C SER A 441 -22.59 -45.19 -28.68
N ARG A 442 -21.54 -45.97 -28.40
CA ARG A 442 -21.64 -47.43 -28.22
C ARG A 442 -22.04 -47.81 -26.79
N SER A 443 -21.56 -47.06 -25.82
CA SER A 443 -21.77 -47.34 -24.40
C SER A 443 -23.07 -46.75 -23.85
N MET A 444 -23.72 -45.81 -24.54
CA MET A 444 -24.83 -45.05 -23.99
C MET A 444 -25.99 -44.87 -24.99
N ASN A 445 -27.21 -45.22 -24.56
CA ASN A 445 -28.46 -44.97 -25.26
C ASN A 445 -29.21 -43.80 -24.60
N ALA A 446 -29.37 -42.69 -25.33
CA ALA A 446 -30.03 -41.47 -24.86
C ALA A 446 -31.24 -41.11 -25.77
N PRO A 447 -32.41 -41.73 -25.58
CA PRO A 447 -33.56 -41.60 -26.50
C PRO A 447 -34.17 -40.19 -26.54
N ARG A 448 -33.80 -39.31 -25.61
CA ARG A 448 -34.28 -37.91 -25.54
C ARG A 448 -33.22 -36.87 -25.91
N LEU A 449 -32.10 -37.29 -26.48
CA LEU A 449 -31.04 -36.38 -26.90
C LEU A 449 -31.56 -35.40 -27.96
N LYS A 450 -31.59 -34.11 -27.63
CA LYS A 450 -32.07 -33.03 -28.52
C LYS A 450 -30.92 -32.31 -29.20
N GLN A 451 -29.80 -32.15 -28.49
CA GLN A 451 -28.63 -31.41 -28.96
C GLN A 451 -27.38 -32.25 -28.75
N LEU A 452 -26.59 -32.36 -29.82
CA LEU A 452 -25.29 -33.02 -29.83
C LEU A 452 -24.26 -32.04 -30.39
N ASP A 453 -23.36 -31.57 -29.54
CA ASP A 453 -22.26 -30.69 -29.92
C ASP A 453 -20.94 -31.47 -29.92
N LEU A 454 -20.33 -31.60 -31.08
CA LEU A 454 -19.05 -32.30 -31.24
C LEU A 454 -17.93 -31.30 -31.40
N ILE A 455 -16.99 -31.30 -30.45
CA ILE A 455 -15.81 -30.44 -30.51
C ILE A 455 -14.75 -31.15 -31.33
N THR A 456 -14.41 -30.58 -32.47
CA THR A 456 -13.20 -30.92 -33.21
C THR A 456 -12.06 -30.11 -32.60
N ALA A 457 -11.28 -30.72 -31.70
CA ALA A 457 -10.01 -30.12 -31.31
C ALA A 457 -9.20 -29.82 -32.59
N ASN A 458 -8.55 -28.65 -32.67
CA ASN A 458 -7.69 -28.32 -33.81
C ASN A 458 -6.68 -29.46 -33.99
N ILE A 459 -6.89 -30.28 -35.01
CA ILE A 459 -6.08 -31.48 -35.31
C ILE A 459 -4.60 -31.10 -35.45
N GLU A 460 -4.32 -29.84 -35.79
CA GLU A 460 -2.98 -29.27 -35.93
C GLU A 460 -2.15 -29.28 -34.63
N GLU A 461 -2.73 -29.08 -33.44
CA GLU A 461 -1.96 -29.15 -32.18
C GLU A 461 -1.63 -30.59 -31.75
N LEU A 462 -2.48 -31.56 -32.11
CA LEU A 462 -2.28 -32.98 -31.81
C LEU A 462 -1.14 -33.61 -32.62
N HIS A 463 -0.89 -33.12 -33.85
CA HIS A 463 0.21 -33.61 -34.68
C HIS A 463 1.57 -33.02 -34.29
N ALA A 464 1.64 -31.79 -33.76
CA ALA A 464 2.91 -31.19 -33.36
C ALA A 464 3.53 -31.91 -32.14
N HIS A 465 2.71 -32.32 -31.17
CA HIS A 465 3.23 -32.90 -29.92
C HIS A 465 3.63 -34.38 -30.03
N ASP A 466 2.97 -35.17 -30.91
CA ASP A 466 3.26 -36.61 -31.08
C ASP A 466 4.48 -36.86 -31.98
N TRP A 467 4.86 -35.91 -32.85
CA TRP A 467 6.08 -36.00 -33.67
C TRP A 467 7.37 -35.75 -32.86
N ASP A 468 7.40 -34.75 -32.00
CA ASP A 468 8.59 -34.46 -31.15
C ASP A 468 8.85 -35.58 -30.12
N THR A 469 7.79 -36.20 -29.61
CA THR A 469 7.93 -37.29 -28.62
C THR A 469 8.36 -38.61 -29.26
N LYS A 470 8.00 -38.86 -30.54
CA LYS A 470 8.41 -40.06 -31.28
C LYS A 470 9.76 -39.94 -31.99
N LEU A 471 10.23 -38.73 -32.30
CA LEU A 471 11.52 -38.53 -32.96
C LEU A 471 12.69 -38.22 -32.00
N GLY A 472 12.44 -37.92 -30.72
CA GLY A 472 13.46 -37.41 -29.80
C GLY A 472 14.29 -38.40 -28.97
N THR A 473 14.06 -39.73 -29.01
CA THR A 473 14.67 -40.64 -28.00
C THR A 473 15.89 -41.47 -28.43
N ASN A 474 16.46 -41.32 -29.65
CA ASN A 474 17.56 -42.20 -30.06
C ASN A 474 18.82 -41.56 -30.69
N PHE A 475 18.98 -40.24 -30.74
CA PHE A 475 20.21 -39.63 -31.25
C PHE A 475 20.77 -38.56 -30.31
N HIS A 476 21.43 -39.00 -29.24
CA HIS A 476 22.75 -38.50 -28.83
C HIS A 476 23.21 -39.20 -27.54
N LYS A 477 23.96 -40.28 -27.72
CA LYS A 477 24.81 -40.86 -26.68
C LYS A 477 26.23 -40.95 -27.25
N LYS A 478 27.17 -40.38 -26.50
CA LYS A 478 28.65 -40.37 -26.65
C LYS A 478 29.27 -39.17 -27.40
N CYS A 479 29.78 -38.22 -26.62
CA CYS A 479 31.22 -37.93 -26.55
C CYS A 479 31.53 -37.12 -25.27
N SER A 480 32.21 -37.79 -24.33
CA SER A 480 33.29 -37.35 -23.43
C SER A 480 33.40 -35.90 -22.90
N ASP A 481 33.41 -35.83 -21.55
CA ASP A 481 34.02 -34.88 -20.59
C ASP A 481 35.46 -34.39 -20.90
N PRO A 482 36.13 -33.52 -20.07
CA PRO A 482 35.69 -32.39 -19.22
C PRO A 482 36.62 -31.13 -19.33
N HIS A 483 36.20 -29.95 -18.83
CA HIS A 483 36.99 -29.03 -17.95
C HIS A 483 36.46 -27.57 -17.90
N HIS A 484 36.57 -27.00 -16.68
CA HIS A 484 36.67 -25.58 -16.29
C HIS A 484 35.41 -24.68 -16.12
N SER A 485 35.18 -24.34 -14.85
CA SER A 485 34.48 -23.16 -14.30
C SER A 485 35.24 -21.84 -14.60
N PRO A 486 34.83 -20.63 -14.13
CA PRO A 486 33.52 -20.12 -13.67
C PRO A 486 33.13 -18.74 -14.28
N HIS A 487 32.00 -18.20 -13.81
CA HIS A 487 31.49 -16.80 -13.90
C HIS A 487 30.77 -16.35 -15.18
N VAL A 488 29.52 -15.85 -15.04
CA VAL A 488 29.19 -14.41 -14.97
C VAL A 488 27.66 -14.24 -14.84
N ASN A 489 27.27 -13.35 -13.92
CA ASN A 489 25.93 -12.77 -13.76
C ASN A 489 25.39 -12.16 -15.05
N THR A 490 24.07 -12.22 -15.28
CA THR A 490 23.32 -11.02 -15.69
C THR A 490 21.82 -11.20 -15.47
N ASN A 491 21.28 -10.22 -14.75
CA ASN A 491 19.86 -9.87 -14.72
C ASN A 491 19.34 -9.60 -16.13
N THR A 492 18.11 -10.01 -16.42
CA THR A 492 17.24 -9.19 -17.29
C THR A 492 15.78 -9.41 -16.92
N ARG A 493 15.16 -8.33 -16.44
CA ARG A 493 13.71 -8.11 -16.40
C ARG A 493 13.23 -7.80 -17.81
N VAL A 494 12.06 -8.31 -18.17
CA VAL A 494 11.04 -7.55 -18.88
C VAL A 494 9.79 -7.61 -18.02
#